data_AF-A0A7J6S5G4-F1
#
_entry.id   AF-A0A7J6S5G4-F1
#
_cell.length_a   1.000
_cell.length_b   1.000
_cell.length_c   1.000
_cell.angle_alpha   90.00
_cell.angle_beta   90.00
_cell.angle_gamma   90.00
#
_symmetry.space_group_name_H-M   'P 1'
#
loop_
_entity.id
_entity.type
_entity.pdbx_description
1 polymer ?
#
loop_
_entity_poly.entity_id
_entity_poly.type
_entity_poly.pdbx_seq_one_letter_code
_entity_poly.pdbx_strand_id
1 'polypeptide(L)'
;GMSNAAAGADPMDSIIGLFEYDLIHTVRTSIDNSIRCGKWYKVSSSIQGTVALTVQEDLLMKPPLRIFAWDIETSKAPLKFPDAQQDEIMMISVMVDGDGYLIVNRQEVHGHIEDF
;
A
#
# COMPACT_ATOMS: atom_id res chain seq x y z
N GLY A 1 -22.94 1.56 67.14
CA GLY A 1 -23.32 0.49 66.20
C GLY A 1 -23.54 1.12 64.85
N MET A 2 -22.81 0.65 63.84
CA MET A 2 -23.17 0.62 62.42
C MET A 2 -21.92 0.12 61.69
N SER A 3 -21.95 -1.16 61.35
CA SER A 3 -20.95 -1.85 60.55
C SER A 3 -20.85 -1.18 59.17
N ASN A 4 -19.65 -0.71 58.83
CA ASN A 4 -19.31 -0.36 57.46
C ASN A 4 -19.46 -1.63 56.61
N ALA A 5 -20.49 -1.67 55.76
CA ALA A 5 -20.58 -2.66 54.71
C ALA A 5 -19.33 -2.51 53.82
N ALA A 6 -18.62 -3.61 53.59
CA ALA A 6 -17.48 -3.63 52.69
C ALA A 6 -17.92 -3.06 51.34
N ALA A 7 -17.39 -1.90 50.94
CA ALA A 7 -17.54 -1.41 49.59
C ALA A 7 -16.96 -2.52 48.68
N GLY A 8 -17.83 -3.20 47.93
CA GLY A 8 -17.40 -4.22 46.99
C GLY A 8 -16.36 -3.60 46.05
N ALA A 9 -15.27 -4.33 45.78
CA ALA A 9 -14.23 -3.88 44.87
C ALA A 9 -14.85 -3.39 43.55
N ASP A 10 -14.35 -2.27 43.01
CA ASP A 10 -14.80 -1.76 41.72
C ASP A 10 -14.43 -2.80 40.65
N PRO A 11 -15.39 -3.31 39.84
CA PRO A 11 -15.08 -4.23 38.76
C PRO A 11 -13.99 -3.72 37.79
N MET A 12 -13.80 -2.40 37.68
CA MET A 12 -12.72 -1.82 36.87
C MET A 12 -11.32 -2.15 37.40
N ASP A 13 -11.17 -2.41 38.70
CA ASP A 13 -9.89 -2.83 39.31
C ASP A 13 -9.45 -4.23 38.82
N SER A 14 -10.35 -4.99 38.20
CA SER A 14 -10.06 -6.30 37.60
C SER A 14 -9.55 -6.21 36.15
N ILE A 15 -9.60 -5.02 35.53
CA ILE A 15 -9.10 -4.83 34.16
C ILE A 15 -7.58 -4.69 34.19
N ILE A 16 -6.91 -5.69 33.63
CA ILE A 16 -5.43 -5.73 33.55
C ILE A 16 -4.85 -4.95 32.37
N GLY A 17 -5.67 -4.67 31.35
CA GLY A 17 -5.26 -3.95 30.15
C GLY A 17 -6.08 -4.32 28.91
N LEU A 18 -5.84 -3.59 27.83
CA LEU A 18 -6.35 -3.88 26.49
C LEU A 18 -5.20 -4.42 25.63
N PHE A 19 -5.47 -5.46 24.85
CA PHE A 19 -4.49 -6.11 23.99
C PHE A 19 -4.99 -6.14 22.55
N GLU A 20 -4.08 -6.00 21.58
CA GLU A 20 -4.37 -6.03 20.13
C GLU A 20 -5.44 -5.01 19.67
N TYR A 21 -5.67 -3.96 20.45
CA TYR A 21 -6.72 -2.98 20.17
C TYR A 21 -6.37 -2.02 19.03
N ASP A 22 -5.10 -1.97 18.63
CA ASP A 22 -4.54 -1.10 17.59
C ASP A 22 -4.28 -1.82 16.26
N LEU A 23 -4.76 -3.06 16.12
CA LEU A 23 -4.62 -3.78 14.86
C LEU A 23 -5.46 -3.15 13.75
N ILE A 24 -4.80 -2.83 12.64
CA ILE A 24 -5.47 -2.39 11.41
C ILE A 24 -6.41 -3.50 10.96
N HIS A 25 -7.69 -3.17 10.77
CA HIS A 25 -8.74 -4.15 10.43
C HIS A 25 -8.33 -5.07 9.26
N THR A 26 -7.76 -4.53 8.19
CA THR A 26 -7.32 -5.32 7.02
C THR A 26 -6.19 -6.30 7.34
N VAL A 27 -5.28 -5.94 8.26
CA VAL A 27 -4.21 -6.83 8.73
C VAL A 27 -4.82 -7.95 9.55
N ARG A 28 -5.71 -7.64 10.50
CA ARG A 28 -6.42 -8.63 11.31
C ARG A 28 -7.21 -9.61 10.44
N THR A 29 -8.00 -9.11 9.48
CA THR A 29 -8.73 -9.93 8.51
C THR A 29 -7.78 -10.86 7.73
N SER A 30 -6.63 -10.34 7.28
CA SER A 30 -5.66 -11.14 6.51
C SER A 30 -5.01 -12.23 7.35
N ILE A 31 -4.73 -11.96 8.63
CA ILE A 31 -4.18 -12.93 9.58
C ILE A 31 -5.22 -14.03 9.86
N ASP A 32 -6.41 -13.65 10.31
CA ASP A 32 -7.47 -14.57 10.72
C ASP A 32 -7.91 -15.51 9.59
N ASN A 33 -7.94 -15.00 8.36
CA ASN A 33 -8.35 -15.76 7.18
C ASN A 33 -7.18 -16.36 6.40
N SER A 34 -5.94 -16.23 6.89
CA SER A 34 -4.73 -16.71 6.20
C SER A 34 -4.59 -16.22 4.76
N ILE A 35 -4.99 -14.98 4.49
CA ILE A 35 -4.90 -14.33 3.18
C ILE A 35 -3.52 -13.69 3.04
N ARG A 36 -2.84 -13.93 1.91
CA ARG A 36 -1.49 -13.45 1.61
C ARG A 36 -1.39 -12.95 0.18
N CYS A 37 -0.71 -11.84 -0.03
CA CYS A 37 -0.40 -11.34 -1.37
C CYS A 37 0.45 -12.37 -2.15
N GLY A 38 0.24 -12.45 -3.46
CA GLY A 38 1.02 -13.32 -4.35
C GLY A 38 0.54 -14.78 -4.42
N LYS A 39 -0.47 -15.18 -3.65
CA LYS A 39 -1.16 -16.47 -3.82
C LYS A 39 -2.32 -16.34 -4.82
N TRP A 40 -2.61 -17.43 -5.51
CA TRP A 40 -3.84 -17.57 -6.29
C TRP A 40 -4.98 -18.02 -5.39
N TYR A 41 -6.14 -17.38 -5.53
CA TYR A 41 -7.35 -17.73 -4.78
C TYR A 41 -8.50 -18.00 -5.74
N LYS A 42 -9.24 -19.07 -5.49
CA LYS A 42 -10.59 -19.24 -6.01
C LYS A 42 -11.55 -18.52 -5.08
N VAL A 43 -12.32 -17.60 -5.62
CA VAL A 43 -13.38 -16.87 -4.90
C VAL A 43 -14.70 -17.60 -5.07
N SER A 44 -15.41 -17.84 -3.98
CA SER A 44 -16.78 -18.39 -4.00
C SER A 44 -17.69 -17.62 -3.06
N SER A 45 -18.97 -17.53 -3.39
CA SER A 45 -19.99 -16.94 -2.51
C SER A 45 -21.07 -17.97 -2.20
N SER A 46 -21.58 -17.93 -0.97
CA SER A 46 -22.79 -18.66 -0.59
C SER A 46 -24.04 -17.83 -0.91
N ILE A 47 -25.20 -18.50 -0.98
CA ILE A 47 -26.52 -17.85 -1.16
C ILE A 47 -26.81 -16.83 -0.04
N GLN A 48 -26.21 -17.01 1.14
CA GLN A 48 -26.33 -16.14 2.31
C GLN A 48 -25.34 -14.96 2.30
N GLY A 49 -24.54 -14.80 1.23
CA GLY A 49 -23.63 -13.67 1.05
C GLY A 49 -22.23 -13.85 1.66
N THR A 50 -21.92 -15.00 2.27
CA THR A 50 -20.56 -15.27 2.77
C THR A 50 -19.61 -15.53 1.60
N VAL A 51 -18.51 -14.79 1.54
CA VAL A 51 -17.42 -14.99 0.57
C VAL A 51 -16.34 -15.85 1.18
N ALA A 52 -15.87 -16.86 0.45
CA ALA A 52 -14.74 -17.71 0.82
C ALA A 52 -13.64 -17.63 -0.23
N LEU A 53 -12.38 -17.61 0.25
CA LEU A 53 -11.17 -17.61 -0.57
C LEU A 53 -10.43 -18.94 -0.34
N THR A 54 -10.28 -19.74 -1.40
CA THR A 54 -9.55 -21.00 -1.33
C THR A 54 -8.26 -20.89 -2.13
N VAL A 55 -7.12 -21.07 -1.46
CA VAL A 55 -5.80 -21.05 -2.12
C VAL A 55 -5.74 -22.12 -3.21
N GLN A 56 -5.19 -21.77 -4.37
CA GLN A 56 -4.89 -22.69 -5.46
C GLN A 56 -3.40 -23.04 -5.41
N GLU A 57 -3.03 -24.06 -4.62
CA GLU A 57 -1.61 -24.43 -4.39
C GLU A 57 -0.92 -24.96 -5.67
N ASP A 58 -1.69 -25.46 -6.65
CA ASP A 58 -1.15 -25.93 -7.94
C ASP A 58 -0.70 -24.78 -8.86
N LEU A 59 -1.16 -23.56 -8.62
CA LEU A 59 -0.79 -22.38 -9.41
C LEU A 59 0.46 -21.72 -8.84
N LEU A 60 1.63 -22.26 -9.22
CA LEU A 60 2.92 -21.80 -8.72
C LEU A 60 3.46 -20.56 -9.45
N MET A 61 3.10 -20.37 -10.72
CA MET A 61 3.57 -19.24 -11.50
C MET A 61 2.80 -17.98 -11.15
N LYS A 62 3.53 -16.87 -10.96
CA LYS A 62 2.93 -15.55 -10.77
C LYS A 62 2.23 -15.10 -12.05
N PRO A 63 1.13 -14.32 -11.95
CA PRO A 63 0.52 -13.75 -13.14
C PRO A 63 1.51 -12.81 -13.85
N PRO A 64 1.46 -12.71 -15.18
CA PRO A 64 2.17 -11.68 -15.90
C PRO A 64 1.54 -10.32 -15.56
N LEU A 65 2.20 -9.55 -14.70
CA LEU A 65 1.78 -8.19 -14.36
C LEU A 65 2.35 -7.22 -15.40
N ARG A 66 1.57 -6.20 -15.75
CA ARG A 66 2.12 -5.06 -16.48
C ARG A 66 2.83 -4.13 -15.52
N ILE A 67 4.07 -3.79 -15.82
CA ILE A 67 4.90 -2.96 -14.95
C ILE A 67 5.10 -1.62 -15.65
N PHE A 68 4.67 -0.56 -14.98
CA PHE A 68 4.90 0.83 -15.37
C PHE A 68 5.83 1.45 -14.34
N ALA A 69 7.10 1.62 -14.69
CA ALA A 69 8.09 2.29 -13.87
C ALA A 69 8.44 3.63 -14.51
N TRP A 70 8.67 4.66 -13.70
CA TRP A 70 9.03 5.98 -14.20
C TRP A 70 9.99 6.68 -13.25
N ASP A 71 10.77 7.59 -13.80
CA ASP A 71 11.67 8.48 -13.08
C ASP A 71 11.65 9.87 -13.71
N ILE A 72 11.76 10.92 -12.90
CA ILE A 72 11.66 12.31 -13.37
C ILE A 72 12.94 13.08 -13.14
N GLU A 73 13.19 14.02 -14.04
CA GLU A 73 14.22 15.03 -13.90
C GLU A 73 13.58 16.40 -13.84
N THR A 74 13.98 17.20 -12.86
CA THR A 74 13.44 18.55 -12.65
C THR A 74 14.53 19.60 -12.77
N SER A 75 14.15 20.82 -13.12
CA SER A 75 15.04 21.94 -12.91
C SER A 75 15.29 22.12 -11.41
N LYS A 76 16.33 22.89 -11.07
CA LYS A 76 16.61 23.30 -9.69
C LYS A 76 17.55 24.48 -9.65
N ALA A 77 17.39 25.31 -8.64
CA ALA A 77 18.35 26.36 -8.36
C ALA A 77 19.76 25.79 -8.02
N PRO A 78 20.84 26.51 -8.36
CA PRO A 78 22.20 26.12 -7.97
C PRO A 78 22.33 25.92 -6.46
N LEU A 79 22.99 24.82 -6.07
CA LEU A 79 23.25 24.44 -4.67
C LEU A 79 21.99 24.28 -3.79
N LYS A 80 20.80 24.14 -4.40
CA LYS A 80 19.56 23.80 -3.69
C LYS A 80 19.00 22.45 -4.15
N PHE A 81 18.08 21.92 -3.35
CA PHE A 81 17.16 20.86 -3.76
C PHE A 81 16.05 21.43 -4.67
N PRO A 82 15.42 20.58 -5.50
CA PRO A 82 14.23 20.97 -6.26
C PRO A 82 13.09 21.43 -5.36
N ASP A 83 12.37 22.46 -5.79
CA ASP A 83 11.16 23.00 -5.16
C ASP A 83 9.98 22.89 -6.12
N ALA A 84 8.98 22.08 -5.75
CA ALA A 84 7.82 21.81 -6.60
C ALA A 84 6.91 23.03 -6.89
N GLN A 85 7.10 24.17 -6.22
CA GLN A 85 6.38 25.42 -6.53
C GLN A 85 7.13 26.32 -7.50
N GLN A 86 8.43 26.10 -7.70
CA GLN A 86 9.32 27.00 -8.46
C GLN A 86 9.97 26.32 -9.66
N ASP A 87 10.29 25.04 -9.52
CA ASP A 87 11.00 24.25 -10.52
C ASP A 87 10.02 23.40 -11.34
N GLU A 88 10.38 23.16 -12.60
CA GLU A 88 9.57 22.47 -13.58
C GLU A 88 10.12 21.06 -13.85
N ILE A 89 9.23 20.12 -14.21
CA ILE A 89 9.65 18.82 -14.72
C ILE A 89 10.22 19.01 -16.13
N MET A 90 11.47 18.62 -16.32
CA MET A 90 12.16 18.69 -17.60
C MET A 90 11.91 17.43 -18.43
N MET A 91 11.95 16.26 -17.78
CA MET A 91 11.83 14.95 -18.44
C MET A 91 11.12 13.93 -17.53
N ILE A 92 10.43 12.98 -18.16
CA ILE A 92 9.91 11.77 -17.51
C ILE A 92 10.40 10.58 -18.33
N SER A 93 11.28 9.76 -17.75
CA SER A 93 11.64 8.46 -18.31
C SER A 93 10.63 7.42 -17.85
N VAL A 94 10.16 6.58 -18.76
CA VAL A 94 9.13 5.57 -18.49
C VAL A 94 9.57 4.24 -19.08
N MET A 95 9.41 3.17 -18.30
CA MET A 95 9.54 1.79 -18.76
C MET A 95 8.17 1.10 -18.61
N VAL A 96 7.60 0.65 -19.73
CA VAL A 96 6.34 -0.11 -19.74
C VAL A 96 6.60 -1.47 -20.36
N ASP A 97 6.47 -2.53 -19.56
CA ASP A 97 6.63 -3.92 -20.02
C ASP A 97 7.96 -4.20 -20.77
N GLY A 98 9.01 -3.43 -20.46
CA GLY A 98 10.33 -3.51 -21.09
C GLY A 98 10.59 -2.48 -22.18
N ASP A 99 9.56 -1.79 -22.66
CA ASP A 99 9.67 -0.72 -23.64
C ASP A 99 9.97 0.63 -22.97
N GLY A 100 11.00 1.32 -23.43
CA GLY A 100 11.43 2.62 -22.94
C GLY A 100 10.76 3.77 -23.68
N TYR A 101 10.31 4.78 -22.95
CA TYR A 101 9.76 6.02 -23.46
C TYR A 101 10.38 7.21 -22.72
N LEU A 102 10.61 8.31 -23.44
CA LEU A 102 11.06 9.56 -22.85
C LEU A 102 10.07 10.68 -23.21
N ILE A 103 9.45 11.25 -22.18
CA ILE A 103 8.58 12.41 -22.31
C ILE A 103 9.42 13.64 -21.98
N VAL A 104 9.48 14.60 -22.91
CA VAL A 104 10.35 15.78 -22.82
C VAL A 104 9.53 17.05 -22.81
N ASN A 105 9.74 17.90 -21.79
CA ASN A 105 9.17 19.24 -21.77
C ASN A 105 9.98 20.17 -22.69
N ARG A 106 9.41 20.54 -23.83
CA ARG A 106 10.07 21.41 -24.83
C ARG A 106 10.21 22.87 -24.40
N GLN A 107 9.55 23.28 -23.31
CA GLN A 107 9.75 24.60 -22.71
C GLN A 107 11.09 24.70 -21.98
N GLU A 108 11.57 23.59 -21.40
CA GLU A 108 12.83 23.51 -20.67
C GLU A 108 13.97 22.91 -21.52
N VAL A 109 13.66 21.91 -22.34
CA VAL A 109 14.64 21.18 -23.17
C VAL A 109 14.49 21.59 -24.63
N HIS A 110 15.34 22.52 -25.06
CA HIS A 110 15.26 23.11 -26.40
C HIS A 110 15.85 22.23 -27.52
N GLY A 111 16.83 21.37 -27.21
CA GLY A 111 17.44 20.45 -28.19
C GLY A 111 16.51 19.28 -28.51
N HIS A 112 16.36 18.92 -29.79
CA HIS A 112 15.65 17.68 -30.15
C HIS A 112 16.45 16.47 -29.66
N ILE A 113 15.75 15.51 -29.04
CA ILE A 113 16.30 14.23 -28.62
C ILE A 113 15.72 13.19 -29.57
N GLU A 114 16.60 12.49 -30.29
CA GLU A 114 16.23 11.37 -31.16
C GLU A 114 16.08 10.09 -30.34
N ASP A 115 15.40 9.09 -30.89
CA ASP A 115 15.29 7.77 -30.28
C ASP A 115 16.68 7.12 -30.16
N PHE A 116 16.98 6.51 -29.01
CA PHE A 116 18.27 5.89 -28.68
C PHE A 116 18.14 4.58 -27.92
#